data_AF-E1X049-F1
#
_entry.id   AF-E1X049-F1
#
_cell.length_a   1.000
_cell.length_b   1.000
_cell.length_c   1.000
_cell.angle_alpha   90.00
_cell.angle_beta   90.00
_cell.angle_gamma   90.00
#
_symmetry.space_group_name_H-M   'P 1'
#
loop_
_entity.id
_entity.type
_entity.pdbx_description
1 polymer ?
#
loop_
_entity_poly.entity_id
_entity_poly.type
_entity_poly.pdbx_seq_one_letter_code
_entity_poly.pdbx_strand_id
1 'polypeptide(L)'
;MRIPIYEELVLDNFSLEYLKEKFKESRIGSLPMYTSLYNITDEEKESAITNIEQALKDLHKNPLFPYPFYIVSETPVRGTTISVFSSVDELPSHYFKKSKRLKNKELLLLSKVGVLCEKVLNMPLYDNQKVIRDSANDQRNLYKQTKELNFYEEVAFALQEKQRD
;
A
#
# COMPACT_ATOMS: atom_id res chain seq x y z
N MET A 1 2.80 12.38 -3.01
CA MET A 1 1.69 11.45 -3.30
C MET A 1 0.62 12.19 -4.07
N ARG A 2 0.22 11.69 -5.24
CA ARG A 2 -0.97 12.19 -5.96
C ARG A 2 -2.20 11.62 -5.27
N ILE A 3 -3.16 12.48 -4.93
CA ILE A 3 -4.46 12.02 -4.43
C ILE A 3 -5.18 11.36 -5.61
N PRO A 4 -5.81 10.19 -5.44
CA PRO A 4 -6.62 9.58 -6.48
C PRO A 4 -7.77 10.53 -6.83
N ILE A 5 -7.77 10.98 -8.08
CA ILE A 5 -8.82 11.81 -8.69
C ILE A 5 -9.48 10.95 -9.76
N TYR A 6 -10.79 11.15 -9.97
CA TYR A 6 -11.48 10.50 -11.08
C TYR A 6 -10.80 10.75 -12.42
N GLU A 7 -10.58 9.68 -13.16
CA GLU A 7 -10.08 9.72 -14.54
C GLU A 7 -11.17 9.15 -15.45
N GLU A 8 -11.55 9.92 -16.48
CA GLU A 8 -12.50 9.46 -17.48
C GLU A 8 -11.81 8.53 -18.47
N LEU A 9 -12.36 7.33 -18.64
CA LEU A 9 -11.95 6.39 -19.66
C LEU A 9 -12.92 6.48 -20.84
N VAL A 10 -12.48 7.17 -21.89
CA VAL A 10 -13.21 7.27 -23.15
C VAL A 10 -13.07 5.94 -23.90
N LEU A 11 -14.21 5.33 -24.26
CA LEU A 11 -14.27 4.08 -24.98
C LEU A 11 -14.92 4.33 -26.35
N ASP A 12 -14.13 4.13 -27.41
CA ASP A 12 -14.61 4.29 -28.79
C ASP A 12 -15.35 3.04 -29.32
N ASN A 13 -15.16 1.90 -28.65
CA ASN A 13 -15.72 0.61 -29.03
C ASN A 13 -15.99 -0.23 -27.77
N PHE A 14 -17.03 -1.07 -27.81
CA PHE A 14 -17.46 -1.93 -26.70
C PHE A 14 -17.28 -3.43 -26.99
N SER A 15 -16.54 -3.77 -28.03
CA SER A 15 -16.12 -5.15 -28.30
C SER A 15 -15.19 -5.65 -27.20
N LEU A 16 -15.35 -6.92 -26.83
CA LEU A 16 -14.63 -7.55 -25.72
C LEU A 16 -13.09 -7.45 -25.88
N GLU A 17 -12.59 -7.62 -27.10
CA GLU A 17 -11.16 -7.59 -27.41
C GLU A 17 -10.58 -6.18 -27.22
N TYR A 18 -11.27 -5.16 -27.74
CA TYR A 18 -10.88 -3.76 -27.57
C TYR A 18 -10.87 -3.34 -26.10
N LEU A 19 -11.93 -3.70 -25.37
CA LEU A 19 -12.04 -3.40 -23.94
C LEU A 19 -10.90 -4.03 -23.14
N LYS A 20 -10.50 -5.25 -23.47
CA LYS A 20 -9.36 -5.92 -22.81
C LYS A 20 -8.04 -5.19 -23.05
N GLU A 21 -7.78 -4.75 -24.28
CA GLU A 21 -6.57 -3.98 -24.59
C GLU A 21 -6.58 -2.64 -23.86
N LYS A 22 -7.68 -1.89 -23.96
CA LYS A 22 -7.81 -0.60 -23.27
C LYS A 22 -7.73 -0.72 -21.75
N PHE A 23 -8.30 -1.77 -21.16
CA PHE A 23 -8.24 -1.99 -19.71
C PHE A 23 -6.86 -2.43 -19.20
N LYS A 24 -6.02 -3.00 -20.08
CA LYS A 24 -4.61 -3.28 -19.78
C LYS A 24 -3.75 -2.01 -19.83
N GLU A 25 -3.99 -1.15 -20.82
CA GLU A 25 -3.30 0.14 -20.95
C GLU A 25 -3.73 1.15 -19.88
N SER A 26 -4.98 1.05 -19.42
CA SER A 26 -5.54 1.98 -18.45
C SER A 26 -5.16 1.65 -17.01
N ARG A 27 -5.35 2.66 -16.15
CA ARG A 27 -5.04 2.59 -14.71
C ARG A 27 -6.19 2.04 -13.88
N ILE A 28 -7.09 1.25 -14.47
CA ILE A 28 -8.20 0.62 -13.74
C ILE A 28 -7.64 -0.20 -12.58
N GLY A 29 -8.16 0.05 -11.37
CA GLY A 29 -7.72 -0.55 -10.10
C GLY A 29 -6.60 0.22 -9.40
N SER A 30 -5.91 1.14 -10.09
CA SER A 30 -4.91 2.04 -9.48
C SER A 30 -5.46 3.43 -9.17
N LEU A 31 -6.52 3.83 -9.87
CA LEU A 31 -7.24 5.10 -9.67
C LEU A 31 -8.75 4.85 -9.85
N PRO A 32 -9.61 5.67 -9.22
CA PRO A 32 -11.04 5.63 -9.47
C PRO A 32 -11.29 6.13 -10.90
N MET A 33 -12.03 5.36 -11.69
CA MET A 33 -12.29 5.70 -13.09
C MET A 33 -13.78 5.61 -13.39
N TYR A 34 -14.23 6.36 -14.39
CA TYR A 34 -15.57 6.21 -14.91
C TYR A 34 -15.57 6.23 -16.44
N THR A 35 -16.58 5.61 -17.03
CA THR A 35 -16.87 5.71 -18.47
C THR A 35 -18.27 6.24 -18.66
N SER A 36 -18.42 7.15 -19.60
CA SER A 36 -19.72 7.65 -20.05
C SER A 36 -20.27 6.79 -21.20
N LEU A 37 -21.55 6.42 -21.10
CA LEU A 37 -22.32 5.71 -22.13
C LEU A 37 -23.40 6.62 -22.77
N TYR A 38 -23.20 7.95 -22.79
CA TYR A 38 -24.19 8.90 -23.31
C TYR A 38 -24.45 8.76 -24.82
N ASN A 39 -23.47 8.29 -25.59
CA ASN A 39 -23.54 8.24 -27.06
C ASN A 39 -24.02 6.89 -27.61
N ILE A 40 -24.55 6.01 -26.77
CA ILE A 40 -24.91 4.62 -27.14
C ILE A 40 -26.42 4.46 -27.09
N THR A 41 -26.98 3.66 -27.99
CA THR A 41 -28.40 3.30 -27.99
C THR A 41 -28.73 2.36 -26.84
N ASP A 42 -29.98 2.35 -26.36
CA ASP A 42 -30.35 1.52 -25.21
C ASP A 42 -30.15 0.01 -25.46
N GLU A 43 -30.30 -0.44 -26.70
CA GLU A 43 -30.06 -1.83 -27.10
C GLU A 43 -28.59 -2.23 -27.00
N GLU A 44 -27.68 -1.32 -27.34
CA GLU A 44 -26.23 -1.57 -27.30
C GLU A 44 -25.65 -1.39 -25.88
N LYS A 45 -26.31 -0.62 -25.00
CA LYS A 45 -25.85 -0.40 -23.62
C LYS A 45 -25.75 -1.70 -22.82
N GLU A 46 -26.76 -2.57 -22.91
CA GLU A 46 -26.73 -3.85 -22.18
C GLU A 46 -25.58 -4.75 -22.65
N SER A 47 -25.37 -4.82 -23.97
CA SER A 47 -24.24 -5.55 -24.56
C SER A 47 -22.90 -4.95 -24.12
N ALA A 48 -22.78 -3.62 -24.15
CA ALA A 48 -21.58 -2.90 -23.73
C ALA A 48 -21.23 -3.18 -22.27
N ILE A 49 -22.21 -3.10 -21.36
CA ILE A 49 -22.00 -3.36 -19.93
C ILE A 49 -21.59 -4.80 -19.69
N THR A 50 -22.25 -5.75 -20.36
CA THR A 50 -21.91 -7.18 -20.27
C THR A 50 -20.47 -7.43 -20.72
N ASN A 51 -20.06 -6.81 -21.83
CA ASN A 51 -18.69 -6.91 -22.34
C ASN A 51 -17.67 -6.24 -21.40
N ILE A 52 -18.02 -5.12 -20.76
CA ILE A 52 -17.18 -4.45 -19.76
C ILE A 52 -16.98 -5.36 -18.54
N GLU A 53 -18.05 -5.93 -18.00
CA GLU A 53 -17.95 -6.85 -16.86
C GLU A 53 -17.12 -8.09 -17.21
N GLN A 54 -17.32 -8.65 -18.39
CA GLN A 54 -16.58 -9.81 -18.85
C GLN A 54 -15.09 -9.48 -19.06
N ALA A 55 -14.77 -8.30 -19.63
CA ALA A 55 -13.40 -7.83 -19.77
C ALA A 55 -12.71 -7.62 -18.41
N LEU A 56 -13.40 -7.04 -17.41
CA LEU A 56 -12.87 -6.88 -16.06
C LEU A 56 -12.62 -8.24 -15.39
N LYS A 57 -13.56 -9.18 -15.52
CA LYS A 57 -13.46 -10.53 -14.98
C LYS A 57 -12.29 -11.30 -15.57
N ASP A 58 -12.11 -11.22 -16.89
CA ASP A 58 -11.02 -11.89 -17.61
C ASP A 58 -9.65 -11.30 -17.26
N LEU A 59 -9.58 -10.02 -16.89
CA LEU A 59 -8.37 -9.37 -16.40
C LEU A 59 -8.17 -9.51 -14.88
N HIS A 60 -9.05 -10.25 -14.19
CA HIS A 60 -9.06 -10.39 -12.74
C HIS A 60 -9.08 -9.05 -11.99
N LYS A 61 -9.71 -8.02 -12.57
CA LYS A 61 -9.90 -6.71 -11.94
C LYS A 61 -11.28 -6.65 -11.30
N ASN A 62 -11.34 -6.32 -10.02
CA ASN A 62 -12.61 -6.14 -9.32
C ASN A 62 -13.14 -4.71 -9.60
N PRO A 63 -14.41 -4.54 -9.99
CA PRO A 63 -14.98 -3.21 -10.26
C PRO A 63 -15.08 -2.30 -9.03
N LEU A 64 -14.93 -2.83 -7.82
CA LEU A 64 -15.05 -2.07 -6.57
C LEU A 64 -13.70 -1.87 -5.84
N PHE A 65 -12.68 -2.67 -6.16
CA PHE A 65 -11.42 -2.71 -5.41
C PHE A 65 -10.21 -2.93 -6.33
N PRO A 66 -9.05 -2.27 -6.12
CA PRO A 66 -8.70 -1.31 -5.05
C PRO A 66 -9.35 0.07 -5.16
N TYR A 67 -9.68 0.49 -6.38
CA TYR A 67 -10.45 1.69 -6.64
C TYR A 67 -11.63 1.36 -7.56
N PRO A 68 -12.79 2.00 -7.34
CA PRO A 68 -14.00 1.66 -8.06
C PRO A 68 -13.95 2.13 -9.52
N PHE A 69 -14.53 1.33 -10.39
CA PHE A 69 -14.87 1.66 -11.75
C PHE A 69 -16.37 1.98 -11.81
N TYR A 70 -16.73 3.12 -12.38
CA TYR A 70 -18.12 3.58 -12.45
C TYR A 70 -18.59 3.70 -13.89
N ILE A 71 -19.90 3.57 -14.09
CA ILE A 71 -20.54 3.78 -15.39
C ILE A 71 -21.50 4.94 -15.24
N VAL A 72 -21.44 5.89 -16.18
CA VAL A 72 -22.35 7.03 -16.23
C VAL A 72 -23.28 6.86 -17.43
N SER A 73 -24.58 6.80 -17.19
CA SER A 73 -25.60 6.62 -18.23
C SER A 73 -26.91 7.29 -17.80
N GLU A 74 -27.58 8.00 -18.71
CA GLU A 74 -28.89 8.64 -18.43
C GLU A 74 -29.97 7.63 -18.03
N THR A 75 -29.88 6.41 -18.55
CA THR A 75 -30.87 5.36 -18.34
C THR A 75 -30.38 4.39 -17.27
N PRO A 76 -31.19 4.07 -16.25
CA PRO A 76 -30.81 3.15 -15.20
C PRO A 76 -30.69 1.73 -15.75
N VAL A 77 -29.48 1.17 -15.75
CA VAL A 77 -29.24 -0.21 -16.17
C VAL A 77 -29.29 -1.13 -14.95
N ARG A 78 -30.07 -2.21 -15.02
CA ARG A 78 -30.22 -3.20 -13.95
C ARG A 78 -29.38 -4.45 -14.25
N GLY A 79 -28.99 -5.17 -13.21
CA GLY A 79 -28.31 -6.47 -13.35
C GLY A 79 -26.79 -6.41 -13.45
N THR A 80 -26.19 -5.24 -13.26
CA THR A 80 -24.73 -5.03 -13.27
C THR A 80 -24.18 -4.99 -11.84
N THR A 81 -22.99 -5.56 -11.67
CA THR A 81 -22.16 -5.47 -10.46
C THR A 81 -21.47 -4.11 -10.30
N ILE A 82 -21.42 -3.35 -11.39
CA ILE A 82 -20.83 -2.02 -11.46
C ILE A 82 -21.85 -0.98 -11.02
N SER A 83 -21.41 0.04 -10.27
CA SER A 83 -22.32 1.13 -9.89
C SER A 83 -22.53 2.07 -11.07
N VAL A 84 -23.81 2.25 -11.44
CA VAL A 84 -24.25 3.12 -12.54
C VAL A 84 -24.85 4.40 -11.96
N PHE A 85 -24.44 5.54 -12.49
CA PHE A 85 -24.90 6.88 -12.09
C PHE A 85 -25.47 7.64 -13.28
N SER A 86 -26.40 8.56 -13.04
CA SER A 86 -27.08 9.32 -14.10
C SER A 86 -26.20 10.45 -14.63
N SER A 87 -25.42 11.06 -13.74
CA SER A 87 -24.50 12.14 -14.06
C SER A 87 -23.16 12.01 -13.33
N VAL A 88 -22.15 12.69 -13.86
CA VAL A 88 -20.82 12.79 -13.23
C VAL A 88 -20.90 13.48 -11.86
N ASP A 89 -21.89 14.35 -11.63
CA ASP A 89 -22.06 15.05 -10.35
C ASP A 89 -22.59 14.15 -9.22
N GLU A 90 -23.25 13.03 -9.59
CA GLU A 90 -23.73 12.03 -8.63
C GLU A 90 -22.63 11.07 -8.17
N LEU A 91 -21.47 11.09 -8.84
CA LEU A 91 -20.35 10.25 -8.45
C LEU A 91 -19.85 10.66 -7.04
N PRO A 92 -19.35 9.69 -6.25
CA PRO A 92 -18.97 9.99 -4.88
C PRO A 92 -17.93 11.11 -4.72
N SER A 93 -18.29 12.13 -3.93
CA SER A 93 -17.55 13.39 -3.76
C SER A 93 -16.14 13.26 -3.17
N HIS A 94 -15.80 12.11 -2.60
CA HIS A 94 -14.51 11.88 -1.94
C HIS A 94 -13.31 11.88 -2.90
N TYR A 95 -13.50 11.52 -4.18
CA TYR A 95 -12.43 11.58 -5.20
C TYR A 95 -12.45 12.86 -6.05
N PHE A 96 -13.49 13.70 -5.95
CA PHE A 96 -13.56 15.00 -6.66
C PHE A 96 -12.81 16.14 -5.98
N LYS A 97 -12.39 15.94 -4.73
CA LYS A 97 -11.80 17.02 -3.96
C LYS A 97 -10.41 17.33 -4.53
N LYS A 98 -10.32 18.42 -5.30
CA LYS A 98 -9.05 19.05 -5.67
C LYS A 98 -8.18 19.05 -4.44
N SER A 99 -7.02 18.38 -4.51
CA SER A 99 -6.08 18.34 -3.39
C SER A 99 -5.88 19.78 -2.92
N LYS A 100 -6.31 20.12 -1.71
CA LYS A 100 -5.92 21.41 -1.13
C LYS A 100 -4.41 21.46 -1.23
N ARG A 101 -3.86 22.50 -1.85
CA ARG A 101 -2.41 22.68 -1.91
C ARG A 101 -1.92 22.63 -0.46
N LEU A 102 -1.10 21.62 -0.17
CA LEU A 102 -0.59 21.40 1.18
C LEU A 102 0.04 22.70 1.67
N LYS A 103 -0.30 23.12 2.89
CA LYS A 103 0.34 24.30 3.50
C LYS A 103 1.82 23.98 3.71
N ASN A 104 2.68 25.00 3.73
CA ASN A 104 4.13 24.79 3.93
C ASN A 104 4.44 23.95 5.18
N LYS A 105 3.66 24.10 6.26
CA LYS A 105 3.78 23.27 7.48
C LYS A 105 3.49 21.79 7.23
N GLU A 106 2.50 21.48 6.41
CA GLU A 106 2.10 20.11 6.06
C GLU A 106 3.11 19.47 5.09
N LEU A 107 3.65 20.25 4.15
CA LEU A 107 4.75 19.81 3.27
C LEU A 107 6.01 19.47 4.07
N LEU A 108 6.39 20.32 5.03
CA LEU A 108 7.49 20.05 5.94
C LEU A 108 7.25 18.76 6.74
N LEU A 109 6.06 18.59 7.32
CA LEU A 109 5.71 17.38 8.06
C LEU A 109 5.79 16.13 7.17
N LEU A 110 5.25 16.21 5.96
CA LEU A 110 5.26 15.12 4.99
C LEU A 110 6.70 14.74 4.58
N SER A 111 7.54 15.73 4.31
CA SER A 111 8.96 15.49 3.98
C SER A 111 9.69 14.79 5.13
N LYS A 112 9.42 15.19 6.37
CA LYS A 112 9.99 14.56 7.57
C LYS A 112 9.54 13.09 7.70
N VAL A 113 8.26 12.81 7.45
CA VAL A 113 7.71 11.45 7.47
C VAL A 113 8.34 10.60 6.36
N GLY A 114 8.49 11.14 5.14
CA GLY A 114 9.14 10.44 4.03
C GLY A 114 10.58 10.01 4.36
N VAL A 115 11.38 10.93 4.88
CA VAL A 115 12.76 10.64 5.34
C VAL A 115 12.78 9.59 6.45
N LEU A 116 11.81 9.63 7.38
CA LEU A 116 11.70 8.60 8.43
C LEU A 116 11.36 7.23 7.84
N CYS A 117 10.43 7.15 6.89
CA CYS A 117 10.09 5.89 6.21
C CYS A 117 11.29 5.32 5.46
N GLU A 118 12.04 6.14 4.72
CA GLU A 118 13.26 5.69 4.04
C GLU A 118 14.32 5.20 5.03
N LYS A 119 14.50 5.90 6.17
CA LYS A 119 15.39 5.44 7.24
C LYS A 119 14.97 4.09 7.82
N VAL A 120 13.67 3.87 8.00
CA VAL A 120 13.14 2.58 8.50
C VAL A 120 13.36 1.48 7.47
N LEU A 121 13.08 1.75 6.18
CA LEU A 121 13.30 0.79 5.10
C LEU A 121 14.77 0.41 4.93
N ASN A 122 15.67 1.38 5.09
CA ASN A 122 17.10 1.19 4.94
C ASN A 122 17.80 0.75 6.24
N MET A 123 17.06 0.51 7.32
CA MET A 123 17.66 0.07 8.58
C MET A 123 17.98 -1.43 8.50
N PRO A 124 19.26 -1.85 8.64
CA PRO A 124 19.63 -3.26 8.61
C PRO A 124 19.28 -3.92 9.94
N LEU A 125 18.01 -4.31 10.10
CA LEU A 125 17.47 -4.90 11.33
C LEU A 125 18.22 -6.18 11.74
N TYR A 126 18.58 -7.00 10.76
CA TYR A 126 19.28 -8.26 11.00
C TYR A 126 20.72 -8.07 11.50
N ASP A 127 21.43 -7.09 10.95
CA ASP A 127 22.79 -6.78 11.39
C ASP A 127 22.79 -6.21 12.81
N ASN A 128 21.84 -5.32 13.11
CA ASN A 128 21.65 -4.78 14.45
C ASN A 128 21.30 -5.89 15.45
N GLN A 129 20.43 -6.82 15.07
CA GLN A 129 20.09 -7.97 15.91
C GLN A 129 21.30 -8.85 16.19
N LYS A 130 22.15 -9.07 15.19
CA LYS A 130 23.39 -9.83 15.34
C LYS A 130 24.36 -9.15 16.31
N VAL A 131 24.59 -7.84 16.16
CA VAL A 131 25.44 -7.05 17.07
C VAL A 131 24.94 -7.12 18.52
N ILE A 132 23.62 -7.00 18.73
CA ILE A 132 23.02 -7.10 20.07
C ILE A 132 23.25 -8.49 20.65
N ARG A 133 23.09 -9.55 19.85
CA ARG A 133 23.29 -10.93 20.28
C ARG A 133 24.74 -11.21 20.65
N ASP A 134 25.68 -10.74 19.82
CA ASP A 134 27.11 -10.93 20.03
C ASP A 134 27.56 -10.20 21.30
N SER A 135 27.14 -8.94 21.48
CA SER A 135 27.39 -8.16 22.70
C SER A 135 26.82 -8.84 23.97
N ALA A 136 25.62 -9.41 23.89
CA ALA A 136 25.02 -10.14 25.01
C ALA A 136 25.81 -11.41 25.36
N ASN A 137 26.37 -12.11 24.37
CA ASN A 137 27.22 -13.28 24.61
C ASN A 137 28.56 -12.88 25.25
N ASP A 138 29.17 -11.80 24.77
CA ASP A 138 30.41 -11.28 25.33
C ASP A 138 30.25 -10.86 26.80
N GLN A 139 29.14 -10.18 27.12
CA GLN A 139 28.82 -9.83 28.50
C GLN A 139 28.61 -11.05 29.39
N ARG A 140 27.98 -12.12 28.88
CA ARG A 140 27.83 -13.38 29.62
C ARG A 140 29.17 -14.06 29.87
N ASN A 141 30.07 -14.04 28.88
CA ASN A 141 31.40 -14.63 29.00
C ASN A 141 32.26 -13.84 29.98
N LEU A 142 32.23 -12.50 29.89
CA LEU A 142 32.90 -11.62 30.83
C LEU A 142 32.43 -11.88 32.26
N TYR A 143 31.11 -11.98 32.47
CA TYR A 143 30.55 -12.28 33.79
C TYR A 143 31.08 -13.60 34.37
N LYS A 144 31.17 -14.66 33.56
CA LYS A 144 31.73 -15.94 34.00
C LYS A 144 33.20 -15.81 34.38
N GLN A 145 34.00 -15.18 33.53
CA GLN A 145 35.43 -14.98 33.78
C GLN A 145 35.69 -14.14 35.02
N THR A 146 34.93 -13.05 35.22
CA THR A 146 35.03 -12.24 36.45
C THR A 146 34.68 -13.04 37.68
N LYS A 147 33.65 -13.90 37.62
CA LYS A 147 33.28 -14.75 38.75
C LYS A 147 34.36 -15.79 39.09
N GLU A 148 34.96 -16.41 38.07
CA GLU A 148 36.07 -17.34 38.24
C GLU A 148 37.30 -16.64 38.82
N LEU A 149 37.63 -15.45 38.32
CA LEU A 149 38.75 -14.65 38.81
C LEU A 149 38.57 -14.26 40.28
N ASN A 150 37.39 -13.77 40.66
CA ASN A 150 37.09 -13.46 42.06
C ASN A 150 37.26 -14.69 42.98
N PHE A 151 36.81 -15.86 42.52
CA PHE A 151 37.00 -17.10 43.29
C PHE A 151 38.49 -17.44 43.47
N TYR A 152 39.30 -17.29 42.43
CA TYR A 152 40.75 -17.52 42.55
C TYR A 152 41.44 -16.51 43.47
N GLU A 153 41.01 -15.24 43.45
CA GLU A 153 41.50 -14.22 44.38
C GLU A 153 41.17 -14.57 45.82
N GLU A 154 39.94 -15.01 46.11
CA GLU A 154 39.52 -15.46 47.44
C GLU A 154 40.34 -16.66 47.93
N VAL A 155 40.58 -17.66 47.08
CA VAL A 155 41.41 -18.83 47.43
C VAL A 155 42.86 -18.43 47.67
N ALA A 156 43.43 -17.57 46.81
CA ALA A 156 44.80 -17.10 46.96
C ALA A 156 44.98 -16.31 48.27
N PHE A 157 44.01 -15.46 48.61
CA PHE A 157 43.98 -14.72 49.87
C PHE A 157 43.94 -15.67 51.08
N ALA A 158 43.03 -16.66 51.07
CA ALA A 158 42.91 -17.63 52.16
C ALA A 158 44.17 -18.50 52.34
N LEU A 159 44.89 -18.84 51.26
CA LEU A 159 46.16 -19.56 51.32
C LEU A 159 47.28 -18.70 51.90
N GLN A 160 47.31 -17.41 51.59
CA GLN A 160 48.30 -16.47 52.16
C GLN A 160 48.07 -16.24 53.66
N GLU A 161 46.83 -16.18 54.12
CA GLU A 161 46.53 -16.10 55.56
C GLU A 161 46.98 -17.36 56.30
N LYS A 162 46.71 -18.56 55.76
CA LYS A 162 47.15 -19.83 56.37
C LYS A 162 48.68 -20.04 56.42
N GLN A 163 49.46 -19.31 55.63
CA GLN A 163 50.93 -19.35 55.68
C GLN A 163 51.53 -18.32 56.65
N ARG A 164 50.71 -17.38 57.15
CA ARG A 164 51.12 -16.37 58.12
C ARG A 164 50.88 -16.79 59.57
N ASP A 165 49.98 -17.75 59.79
CA ASP A 165 49.82 -18.50 61.05
C ASP A 165 50.81 -19.68 61.14
#